data_AF-A0A9X2RR26-F1
#
_entry.id   AF-A0A9X2RR26-F1
#
_cell.length_a   1.000
_cell.length_b   1.000
_cell.length_c   1.000
_cell.angle_alpha   90.00
_cell.angle_beta   90.00
_cell.angle_gamma   90.00
#
_symmetry.space_group_name_H-M   'P 1'
#
loop_
_entity.id
_entity.type
_entity.pdbx_description
1 polymer ?
#
loop_
_entity_poly.entity_id
_entity_poly.type
_entity_poly.pdbx_seq_one_letter_code
_entity_poly.pdbx_strand_id
1 'polypeptide(L)'
;MTPHPLLDVAHVTTFDAYVADIGTIFRTFADQDSGCVSYGVLIDGRKWFVKSASTPEAVSSLRRAANVHQAVAHPAITPLLHSITTDDGLALVYPWVPGEVLYQPTRSRSAGRTAPNSPMARFRGLPLPEVHAALDTVLHAHRAVEAAGLVAVDLYDGCMLYDFDERRMRLCDLDEYRQGPFTLDDDRLPGSSRYMAPEEFVRGSVIDIRTTVFNLGRALRLLLDAGDAEDQWRGSCGQLAVIQQATTADSAGRFTSVRSLVEAWRTAA
;
A
#
# COMPACT_ATOMS: atom_id res chain seq x y z
N MET A 1 12.89 -33.40 6.77
CA MET A 1 12.82 -31.93 6.94
C MET A 1 11.73 -31.66 7.95
N THR A 2 12.02 -30.90 9.00
CA THR A 2 10.98 -30.45 9.95
C THR A 2 10.06 -29.46 9.23
N PRO A 3 8.73 -29.61 9.28
CA PRO A 3 7.81 -28.66 8.65
C PRO A 3 7.97 -27.28 9.27
N HIS A 4 7.92 -26.24 8.43
CA HIS A 4 8.01 -24.85 8.85
C HIS A 4 6.67 -24.40 9.46
N PRO A 5 6.66 -23.85 10.69
CA PRO A 5 5.42 -23.59 11.43
C PRO A 5 4.55 -22.50 10.80
N LEU A 6 5.07 -21.64 9.93
CA LEU A 6 4.23 -20.66 9.20
C LEU A 6 3.95 -21.02 7.74
N LEU A 7 4.65 -21.98 7.14
CA LEU A 7 4.54 -22.25 5.70
C LEU A 7 3.90 -23.60 5.38
N ASP A 8 3.97 -24.55 6.32
CA ASP A 8 3.44 -25.90 6.14
C ASP A 8 2.17 -26.16 6.97
N VAL A 9 1.61 -25.13 7.64
CA VAL A 9 0.37 -25.21 8.42
C VAL A 9 -0.82 -24.65 7.64
N ALA A 10 -1.91 -25.40 7.50
CA ALA A 10 -3.11 -24.92 6.78
C ALA A 10 -4.13 -24.23 7.70
N HIS A 11 -4.20 -24.64 8.96
CA HIS A 11 -5.25 -24.23 9.90
C HIS A 11 -4.74 -24.25 11.35
N VAL A 12 -5.19 -23.30 12.16
CA VAL A 12 -4.94 -23.24 13.61
C VAL A 12 -6.18 -22.70 14.35
N THR A 13 -6.44 -23.15 15.57
CA THR A 13 -7.62 -22.70 16.33
C THR A 13 -7.59 -21.19 16.62
N THR A 14 -6.50 -20.70 17.25
CA THR A 14 -6.36 -19.29 17.62
C THR A 14 -4.98 -18.79 17.22
N PHE A 15 -4.92 -17.82 16.29
CA PHE A 15 -3.68 -17.45 15.63
C PHE A 15 -2.69 -16.70 16.52
N ASP A 16 -3.16 -15.83 17.40
CA ASP A 16 -2.31 -15.09 18.34
C ASP A 16 -1.59 -16.03 19.32
N ALA A 17 -2.31 -16.99 19.91
CA ALA A 17 -1.76 -18.03 20.76
C ALA A 17 -0.78 -18.93 19.98
N TYR A 18 -1.13 -19.32 18.76
CA TYR A 18 -0.26 -20.12 17.90
C TYR A 18 1.06 -19.41 17.58
N VAL A 19 1.01 -18.15 17.16
CA VAL A 19 2.19 -17.37 16.82
C VAL A 19 3.11 -17.14 18.03
N ALA A 20 2.53 -16.99 19.23
CA ALA A 20 3.30 -16.86 20.47
C ALA A 20 4.00 -18.18 20.87
N ASP A 21 3.50 -19.34 20.46
CA ASP A 21 4.09 -20.66 20.75
C ASP A 21 5.26 -20.99 19.82
N ILE A 22 5.13 -20.66 18.53
CA ILE A 22 6.12 -21.05 17.50
C ILE A 22 7.32 -20.10 17.38
N GLY A 23 7.32 -18.98 18.10
CA GLY A 23 8.37 -17.96 17.94
C GLY A 23 8.28 -16.81 18.94
N THR A 24 9.21 -15.86 18.81
CA THR A 24 9.22 -14.65 19.64
C THR A 24 8.60 -13.48 18.89
N ILE A 25 7.46 -12.98 19.38
CA ILE A 25 6.88 -11.72 18.90
C ILE A 25 7.77 -10.56 19.36
N PHE A 26 8.42 -9.88 18.41
CA PHE A 26 9.26 -8.71 18.71
C PHE A 26 8.55 -7.38 18.41
N ARG A 27 7.40 -7.42 17.73
CA ARG A 27 6.59 -6.24 17.45
C ARG A 27 5.12 -6.63 17.24
N THR A 28 4.21 -5.83 17.79
CA THR A 28 2.76 -5.95 17.59
C THR A 28 2.22 -4.67 16.96
N PHE A 29 1.26 -4.82 16.05
CA PHE A 29 0.52 -3.75 15.40
C PHE A 29 -0.98 -4.02 15.62
N ALA A 30 -1.53 -3.51 16.72
CA ALA A 30 -2.93 -3.72 17.12
C ALA A 30 -3.81 -2.47 17.01
N ASP A 31 -3.22 -1.28 16.89
CA ASP A 31 -3.94 -0.01 16.91
C ASP A 31 -4.51 0.42 15.54
N GLN A 32 -4.66 -0.51 14.59
CA GLN A 32 -5.13 -0.21 13.23
C GLN A 32 -6.66 -0.24 13.15
N ASP A 33 -7.22 0.64 12.33
CA ASP A 33 -8.66 0.76 12.07
C ASP A 33 -9.22 -0.35 11.15
N SER A 34 -8.35 -1.07 10.44
CA SER A 34 -8.71 -2.21 9.57
C SER A 34 -9.36 -3.41 10.27
N GLY A 35 -9.34 -3.48 11.61
CA GLY A 35 -9.76 -4.66 12.37
C GLY A 35 -8.78 -5.84 12.30
N CYS A 36 -7.65 -5.68 11.61
CA CYS A 36 -6.56 -6.65 11.59
C CYS A 36 -5.58 -6.40 12.75
N VAL A 37 -5.01 -7.49 13.27
CA VAL A 37 -3.85 -7.44 14.16
C VAL A 37 -2.66 -8.02 13.41
N SER A 38 -1.51 -7.36 13.46
CA SER A 38 -0.28 -7.87 12.83
C SER A 38 0.86 -8.03 13.82
N TYR A 39 1.78 -8.94 13.49
CA TYR A 39 2.94 -9.26 14.33
C TYR A 39 4.21 -9.33 13.48
N GLY A 40 5.30 -8.81 14.05
CA GLY A 40 6.67 -9.17 13.67
C GLY A 40 7.12 -10.32 14.56
N VAL A 41 7.45 -11.47 13.95
CA VAL A 41 7.76 -12.72 14.67
C VAL A 41 9.14 -13.22 14.29
N LEU A 42 9.94 -13.63 15.26
CA LEU A 42 11.23 -14.28 15.08
C LEU A 42 11.07 -15.80 15.26
N ILE A 43 11.34 -16.56 14.20
CA ILE A 43 11.30 -18.03 14.18
C ILE A 43 12.63 -18.52 13.59
N ASP A 44 13.36 -19.36 14.32
CA ASP A 44 14.65 -19.92 13.90
C ASP A 44 15.64 -18.87 13.35
N GLY A 45 15.71 -17.72 14.02
CA GLY A 45 16.60 -16.61 13.63
C GLY A 45 16.13 -15.80 12.41
N ARG A 46 14.97 -16.09 11.83
CA ARG A 46 14.37 -15.35 10.70
C ARG A 46 13.15 -14.55 11.15
N LYS A 47 13.04 -13.32 10.65
CA LYS A 47 11.92 -12.43 10.93
C LYS A 47 10.81 -12.62 9.88
N TRP A 48 9.57 -12.59 10.36
CA TRP A 48 8.35 -12.73 9.59
C TRP A 48 7.38 -11.60 9.93
N PHE A 49 6.54 -11.24 8.97
CA PHE A 49 5.38 -10.40 9.21
C PHE A 49 4.13 -11.24 9.01
N VAL A 50 3.24 -11.27 10.00
CA VAL A 50 1.96 -11.98 9.91
C VAL A 50 0.82 -11.03 10.23
N LYS A 51 -0.27 -11.12 9.48
CA LYS A 51 -1.45 -10.27 9.62
C LYS A 51 -2.68 -11.15 9.75
N SER A 52 -3.43 -11.02 10.83
CA SER A 52 -4.61 -11.84 11.13
C SER A 52 -5.85 -11.00 11.36
N ALA A 53 -7.00 -11.56 10.98
CA ALA A 53 -8.32 -10.96 11.16
C ALA A 53 -9.33 -12.03 11.57
N SER A 54 -10.29 -11.64 12.41
CA SER A 54 -11.41 -12.49 12.87
C SER A 54 -12.79 -11.85 12.67
N THR A 55 -12.87 -10.55 12.34
CA THR A 55 -14.15 -9.92 11.96
C THR A 55 -14.45 -10.18 10.47
N PRO A 56 -15.73 -10.33 10.08
CA PRO A 56 -16.10 -10.58 8.68
C PRO A 56 -15.52 -9.56 7.69
N GLU A 57 -15.52 -8.27 8.06
CA GLU A 57 -15.02 -7.18 7.23
C GLU A 57 -13.51 -7.29 7.02
N ALA A 58 -12.74 -7.49 8.10
CA ALA A 58 -11.29 -7.60 8.05
C ALA A 58 -10.84 -8.89 7.35
N VAL A 59 -11.56 -10.00 7.57
CA VAL A 59 -11.33 -11.26 6.83
C VAL A 59 -11.58 -11.05 5.33
N SER A 60 -12.60 -10.27 4.95
CA SER A 60 -12.87 -9.92 3.55
C SER A 60 -11.70 -9.13 2.93
N SER A 61 -11.10 -8.20 3.67
CA SER A 61 -9.87 -7.49 3.25
C SER A 61 -8.69 -8.45 3.06
N LEU A 62 -8.44 -9.38 3.98
CA LEU A 62 -7.36 -10.36 3.81
C LEU A 62 -7.60 -11.31 2.62
N ARG A 63 -8.85 -11.65 2.31
CA ARG A 63 -9.18 -12.43 1.10
C ARG A 63 -8.91 -11.62 -0.16
N ARG A 64 -9.22 -10.32 -0.18
CA ARG A 64 -8.85 -9.43 -1.28
C ARG A 64 -7.33 -9.36 -1.46
N ALA A 65 -6.57 -9.19 -0.37
CA ALA A 65 -5.11 -9.23 -0.40
C ALA A 65 -4.58 -10.54 -1.03
N ALA A 66 -5.12 -11.69 -0.62
CA ALA A 66 -4.75 -12.98 -1.20
C ALA A 66 -5.03 -13.05 -2.71
N ASN A 67 -6.18 -12.54 -3.17
CA ASN A 67 -6.52 -12.48 -4.60
C ASN A 67 -5.57 -11.56 -5.37
N VAL A 68 -5.19 -10.41 -4.80
CA VAL A 68 -4.21 -9.48 -5.40
C VAL A 68 -2.88 -10.20 -5.61
N HIS A 69 -2.38 -10.92 -4.60
CA HIS A 69 -1.11 -11.64 -4.71
C HIS A 69 -1.15 -12.85 -5.64
N GLN A 70 -2.32 -13.46 -5.85
CA GLN A 70 -2.49 -14.48 -6.89
C GLN A 70 -2.43 -13.88 -8.30
N ALA A 71 -2.99 -12.68 -8.49
CA ALA A 71 -3.08 -12.02 -9.78
C ALA A 71 -1.80 -11.24 -10.16
N VAL A 72 -1.06 -10.72 -9.17
CA VAL A 72 0.07 -9.82 -9.38
C VAL A 72 1.29 -10.30 -8.60
N ALA A 73 2.36 -10.64 -9.32
CA ALA A 73 3.69 -10.82 -8.78
C ALA A 73 4.62 -9.73 -9.32
N HIS A 74 5.20 -8.93 -8.43
CA HIS A 74 6.10 -7.85 -8.82
C HIS A 74 7.19 -7.64 -7.76
N PRO A 75 8.47 -7.39 -8.13
CA PRO A 75 9.56 -7.25 -7.15
C PRO A 75 9.39 -6.11 -6.14
N ALA A 76 8.60 -5.10 -6.48
CA ALA A 76 8.27 -4.00 -5.57
C ALA A 76 7.07 -4.29 -4.66
N ILE A 77 6.31 -5.36 -4.88
CA ILE A 77 5.18 -5.74 -4.02
C ILE A 77 5.68 -6.82 -3.08
N THR A 78 5.53 -6.62 -1.77
CA THR A 78 5.93 -7.61 -0.77
C THR A 78 5.14 -8.91 -1.01
N PRO A 79 5.79 -10.05 -1.24
CA PRO A 79 5.08 -11.26 -1.66
C PRO A 79 4.31 -11.87 -0.48
N LEU A 80 3.08 -12.32 -0.74
CA LEU A 80 2.38 -13.23 0.16
C LEU A 80 3.01 -14.62 0.06
N LEU A 81 3.48 -15.15 1.18
CA LEU A 81 4.14 -16.46 1.24
C LEU A 81 3.15 -17.56 1.56
N HIS A 82 2.17 -17.28 2.41
CA HIS A 82 1.20 -18.28 2.84
C HIS A 82 -0.08 -17.65 3.42
N SER A 83 -1.15 -18.44 3.44
CA SER A 83 -2.41 -18.12 4.12
C SER A 83 -2.81 -19.25 5.06
N ILE A 84 -3.18 -18.92 6.29
CA ILE A 84 -3.54 -19.86 7.35
C ILE A 84 -4.97 -19.55 7.78
N THR A 85 -5.86 -20.54 7.75
CA THR A 85 -7.22 -20.38 8.26
C THR A 85 -7.26 -20.49 9.78
N THR A 86 -8.21 -19.81 10.42
CA THR A 86 -8.50 -19.98 11.85
C THR A 86 -9.95 -20.39 12.06
N ASP A 87 -10.32 -20.80 13.28
CA ASP A 87 -11.71 -21.12 13.61
C ASP A 87 -12.65 -19.93 13.34
N ASP A 88 -12.14 -18.71 13.51
CA ASP A 88 -12.88 -17.46 13.42
C ASP A 88 -12.45 -16.54 12.26
N GLY A 89 -11.47 -16.94 11.43
CA GLY A 89 -10.78 -15.97 10.60
C GLY A 89 -9.71 -16.47 9.64
N LEU A 90 -8.78 -15.57 9.32
CA LEU A 90 -7.72 -15.76 8.34
C LEU A 90 -6.45 -15.03 8.79
N ALA A 91 -5.30 -15.64 8.54
CA ALA A 91 -4.00 -15.01 8.67
C ALA A 91 -3.20 -15.11 7.38
N LEU A 92 -2.43 -14.06 7.08
CA LEU A 92 -1.54 -13.96 5.94
C LEU A 92 -0.10 -13.84 6.42
N VAL A 93 0.80 -14.55 5.75
CA VAL A 93 2.23 -14.64 6.09
C VAL A 93 3.06 -13.97 5.00
N TYR A 94 3.92 -13.04 5.42
CA TYR A 94 4.80 -12.26 4.56
C TYR A 94 6.25 -12.36 5.08
N PRO A 95 7.25 -12.14 4.21
CA PRO A 95 8.60 -11.94 4.69
C PRO A 95 8.65 -10.64 5.50
N TRP A 96 9.43 -10.60 6.58
CA TRP A 96 9.79 -9.32 7.18
C TRP A 96 10.80 -8.61 6.26
N VAL A 97 10.39 -7.49 5.68
CA VAL A 97 11.24 -6.68 4.80
C VAL A 97 11.80 -5.46 5.56
N PRO A 98 13.08 -5.09 5.32
CA PRO A 98 13.64 -3.88 5.87
C PRO A 98 13.00 -2.63 5.26
N GLY A 99 12.98 -1.55 6.05
CA GLY A 99 12.44 -0.26 5.69
C GLY A 99 11.48 0.32 6.73
N GLU A 100 11.07 1.55 6.47
CA GLU A 100 10.12 2.30 7.29
C GLU A 100 8.92 2.70 6.45
N VAL A 101 7.71 2.54 7.00
CA VAL A 101 6.48 2.99 6.33
C VAL A 101 6.50 4.51 6.30
N LEU A 102 6.25 5.11 5.14
CA LEU A 102 6.37 6.56 4.99
C LEU A 102 5.42 7.31 5.94
N TYR A 103 4.22 6.78 6.19
CA TYR A 103 3.29 7.33 7.18
C TYR A 103 2.45 6.27 7.88
N GLN A 104 2.37 6.35 9.22
CA GLN A 104 1.49 5.51 10.03
C GLN A 104 0.50 6.40 10.81
N PRO A 105 -0.79 6.46 10.42
CA PRO A 105 -1.79 7.34 11.05
C PRO A 105 -1.91 7.09 12.56
N THR A 106 -1.83 5.82 12.96
CA THR A 106 -2.14 5.34 14.32
C THR A 106 -1.03 5.64 15.34
N ARG A 107 0.22 5.83 14.88
CA ARG A 107 1.33 6.31 15.72
C ARG A 107 1.55 7.83 15.67
N SER A 108 0.88 8.52 14.75
CA SER A 108 1.09 9.95 14.46
C SER A 108 0.61 10.92 15.56
N ARG A 109 0.20 10.44 16.74
CA ARG A 109 -0.10 11.32 17.89
C ARG A 109 1.14 12.05 18.43
N SER A 110 2.36 11.72 17.99
CA SER A 110 3.60 12.38 18.46
C SER A 110 4.55 12.92 17.38
N ALA A 111 4.45 12.52 16.11
CA ALA A 111 5.29 13.03 15.03
C ALA A 111 4.63 12.78 13.66
N GLY A 112 3.91 13.78 13.14
CA GLY A 112 3.28 13.70 11.81
C GLY A 112 4.26 13.63 10.64
N ARG A 113 3.75 13.64 9.41
CA ARG A 113 4.53 13.59 8.15
C ARG A 113 5.65 14.64 8.05
N THR A 114 5.53 15.74 8.79
CA THR A 114 6.46 16.88 8.78
C THR A 114 7.45 16.87 9.93
N ALA A 115 7.35 15.94 10.87
CA ALA A 115 8.33 15.84 11.95
C ALA A 115 9.72 15.56 11.32
N PRO A 116 10.79 16.29 11.69
CA PRO A 116 12.08 16.25 10.97
C PRO A 116 12.68 14.86 10.78
N ASN A 117 12.44 13.95 11.74
CA ASN A 117 12.95 12.58 11.71
C ASN A 117 11.90 11.54 11.27
N SER A 118 10.70 11.97 10.85
CA SER A 118 9.71 11.04 10.31
C SER A 118 10.21 10.41 9.00
N PRO A 119 9.79 9.17 8.69
CA PRO A 119 10.12 8.53 7.42
C PRO A 119 9.73 9.39 6.21
N MET A 120 8.54 10.00 6.21
CA MET A 120 8.11 10.90 5.14
C MET A 120 9.02 12.13 4.98
N ALA A 121 9.35 12.84 6.07
CA ALA A 121 10.23 14.02 5.99
C ALA A 121 11.62 13.65 5.47
N ARG A 122 12.19 12.53 5.94
CA ARG A 122 13.48 12.01 5.47
C ARG A 122 13.43 11.63 3.99
N PHE A 123 12.39 10.93 3.56
CA PHE A 123 12.19 10.54 2.15
C PHE A 123 12.05 11.76 1.24
N ARG A 124 11.20 12.73 1.61
CA ARG A 124 11.06 14.00 0.88
C ARG A 124 12.33 14.86 0.91
N GLY A 125 13.25 14.60 1.84
CA GLY A 125 14.57 15.24 1.90
C GLY A 125 15.64 14.60 1.00
N LEU A 126 15.39 13.42 0.42
CA LEU A 126 16.36 12.74 -0.44
C LEU A 126 16.64 13.54 -1.73
N PRO A 127 17.81 13.33 -2.37
CA PRO A 127 18.08 13.86 -3.71
C PRO A 127 16.97 13.46 -4.70
N LEU A 128 16.57 14.39 -5.56
CA LEU A 128 15.48 14.18 -6.53
C LEU A 128 15.62 12.88 -7.36
N PRO A 129 16.81 12.49 -7.86
CA PRO A 129 16.95 11.24 -8.58
C PRO A 129 16.54 9.99 -7.77
N GLU A 130 16.77 10.00 -6.45
CA GLU A 130 16.39 8.88 -5.57
C GLU A 130 14.88 8.83 -5.34
N VAL A 131 14.25 9.99 -5.16
CA VAL A 131 12.78 10.08 -5.03
C VAL A 131 12.11 9.66 -6.35
N HIS A 132 12.63 10.11 -7.49
CA HIS A 132 12.12 9.68 -8.80
C HIS A 132 12.25 8.17 -9.01
N ALA A 133 13.38 7.56 -8.66
CA ALA A 133 13.56 6.11 -8.78
C ALA A 133 12.58 5.32 -7.89
N ALA A 134 12.29 5.82 -6.69
CA ALA A 134 11.27 5.25 -5.81
C ALA A 134 9.86 5.39 -6.39
N LEU A 135 9.51 6.55 -6.95
CA LEU A 135 8.22 6.77 -7.61
C LEU A 135 8.06 5.93 -8.88
N ASP A 136 9.11 5.80 -9.69
CA ASP A 136 9.11 4.90 -10.85
C ASP A 136 8.86 3.45 -10.45
N THR A 137 9.37 3.03 -9.28
CA THR A 137 9.11 1.70 -8.73
C THR A 137 7.63 1.52 -8.38
N VAL A 138 7.00 2.52 -7.75
CA VAL A 138 5.56 2.52 -7.46
C VAL A 138 4.75 2.46 -8.76
N LEU A 139 5.04 3.35 -9.70
CA LEU A 139 4.38 3.42 -11.01
C LEU A 139 4.50 2.11 -11.79
N HIS A 140 5.68 1.49 -11.81
CA HIS A 140 5.92 0.23 -12.50
C HIS A 140 5.14 -0.93 -11.88
N ALA A 141 5.05 -0.98 -10.54
CA ALA A 141 4.20 -1.97 -9.87
C ALA A 141 2.73 -1.79 -10.24
N HIS A 142 2.24 -0.55 -10.34
CA HIS A 142 0.85 -0.28 -10.68
C HIS A 142 0.51 -0.54 -12.15
N ARG A 143 1.50 -0.58 -13.06
CA ARG A 143 1.30 -1.13 -14.41
C ARG A 143 1.03 -2.63 -14.39
N ALA A 144 1.64 -3.38 -13.46
CA ALA A 144 1.34 -4.79 -13.28
C ALA A 144 -0.06 -5.01 -12.67
N VAL A 145 -0.45 -4.16 -11.72
CA VAL A 145 -1.81 -4.12 -11.14
C VAL A 145 -2.85 -3.83 -12.24
N GLU A 146 -2.62 -2.81 -13.07
CA GLU A 146 -3.46 -2.51 -14.23
C GLU A 146 -3.57 -3.70 -15.20
N ALA A 147 -2.45 -4.35 -15.51
CA ALA A 147 -2.41 -5.49 -16.42
C ALA A 147 -3.21 -6.70 -15.89
N ALA A 148 -3.36 -6.82 -14.58
CA ALA A 148 -4.22 -7.82 -13.93
C ALA A 148 -5.70 -7.41 -13.87
N GLY A 149 -6.06 -6.22 -14.38
CA GLY A 149 -7.43 -5.69 -14.32
C GLY A 149 -7.86 -5.23 -12.93
N LEU A 150 -6.90 -5.00 -12.04
CA LEU A 150 -7.14 -4.51 -10.69
C LEU A 150 -7.12 -2.98 -10.65
N VAL A 151 -7.90 -2.43 -9.72
CA VAL A 151 -7.97 -1.01 -9.40
C VAL A 151 -7.47 -0.84 -7.97
N ALA A 152 -6.58 0.13 -7.78
CA ALA A 152 -6.11 0.55 -6.47
C ALA A 152 -7.24 1.15 -5.65
N VAL A 153 -7.35 0.70 -4.41
CA VAL A 153 -8.23 1.26 -3.37
C VAL A 153 -7.40 1.33 -2.10
N ASP A 154 -7.61 2.39 -1.31
CA ASP A 154 -6.81 2.67 -0.10
C ASP A 154 -5.30 2.78 -0.39
N LEU A 155 -4.91 3.33 -1.55
CA LEU A 155 -3.51 3.65 -1.84
C LEU A 155 -3.12 4.96 -1.16
N TYR A 156 -2.20 4.89 -0.21
CA TYR A 156 -1.58 6.06 0.43
C TYR A 156 -0.14 5.78 0.86
N ASP A 157 0.47 6.73 1.56
CA ASP A 157 1.84 6.62 2.08
C ASP A 157 2.02 5.58 3.20
N GLY A 158 0.93 4.99 3.73
CA GLY A 158 0.99 3.82 4.59
C GLY A 158 1.25 2.50 3.85
N CYS A 159 0.99 2.47 2.54
CA CYS A 159 1.25 1.32 1.68
C CYS A 159 2.70 1.30 1.16
N MET A 160 3.52 2.30 1.52
CA MET A 160 4.85 2.53 0.96
C MET A 160 5.91 2.38 2.05
N LEU A 161 6.72 1.34 1.91
CA LEU A 161 7.86 1.05 2.77
C LEU A 161 9.14 1.45 2.04
N TYR A 162 9.89 2.40 2.62
CA TYR A 162 11.17 2.80 2.06
C TYR A 162 12.33 2.31 2.93
N ASP A 163 13.24 1.58 2.29
CA ASP A 163 14.52 1.16 2.87
C ASP A 163 15.56 2.23 2.55
N PHE A 164 15.96 3.01 3.57
CA PHE A 164 16.94 4.08 3.41
C PHE A 164 18.37 3.57 3.22
N ASP A 165 18.67 2.35 3.69
CA ASP A 165 20.01 1.77 3.58
C ASP A 165 20.20 1.18 2.16
N GLU A 166 19.21 0.41 1.68
CA GLU A 166 19.23 -0.17 0.33
C GLU A 166 18.66 0.77 -0.75
N ARG A 167 18.13 1.92 -0.36
CA ARG A 167 17.45 2.91 -1.22
C ARG A 167 16.33 2.29 -2.07
N ARG A 168 15.49 1.46 -1.43
CA ARG A 168 14.49 0.65 -2.13
C ARG A 168 13.08 0.94 -1.65
N MET A 169 12.18 1.18 -2.60
CA MET A 169 10.75 1.27 -2.37
C MET A 169 10.10 -0.12 -2.47
N ARG A 170 9.26 -0.46 -1.49
CA ARG A 170 8.41 -1.65 -1.47
C ARG A 170 6.97 -1.23 -1.16
N LEU A 171 6.01 -1.93 -1.75
CA LEU A 171 4.60 -1.80 -1.49
C LEU A 171 4.14 -2.92 -0.56
N CYS A 172 3.25 -2.56 0.35
CA CYS A 172 2.56 -3.45 1.28
C CYS A 172 1.12 -2.95 1.46
N ASP A 173 0.30 -3.71 2.20
CA ASP A 173 -1.06 -3.31 2.57
C ASP A 173 -1.94 -2.98 1.35
N LEU A 174 -1.96 -3.89 0.37
CA LEU A 174 -2.77 -3.78 -0.86
C LEU A 174 -4.14 -4.46 -0.70
N ASP A 175 -4.61 -4.57 0.54
CA ASP A 175 -5.70 -5.45 0.96
C ASP A 175 -7.06 -4.97 0.45
N GLU A 176 -7.16 -3.71 0.05
CA GLU A 176 -8.41 -3.14 -0.46
C GLU A 176 -8.52 -3.16 -1.98
N TYR A 177 -7.46 -3.52 -2.71
CA TYR A 177 -7.47 -3.51 -4.18
C TYR A 177 -8.50 -4.50 -4.70
N ARG A 178 -9.18 -4.13 -5.80
CA ARG A 178 -10.35 -4.86 -6.31
C ARG A 178 -10.26 -5.06 -7.81
N GLN A 179 -10.96 -6.07 -8.32
CA GLN A 179 -11.19 -6.20 -9.75
C GLN A 179 -11.98 -5.00 -10.25
N GLY A 180 -11.51 -4.36 -11.31
CA GLY A 180 -12.20 -3.24 -11.94
C GLY A 180 -12.78 -3.58 -13.33
N PRO A 181 -13.66 -2.72 -13.86
CA PRO A 181 -14.34 -1.65 -13.13
C PRO A 181 -15.42 -2.20 -12.18
N PHE A 182 -15.79 -1.44 -11.16
CA PHE A 182 -16.92 -1.77 -10.28
C PHE A 182 -17.72 -0.52 -9.90
N THR A 183 -18.98 -0.70 -9.52
CA THR A 183 -19.81 0.38 -8.97
C THR A 183 -19.63 0.44 -7.46
N LEU A 184 -19.41 1.64 -6.92
CA LEU A 184 -19.31 1.85 -5.48
C LEU A 184 -20.69 1.67 -4.82
N ASP A 185 -20.86 0.57 -4.09
CA ASP A 185 -22.13 0.27 -3.41
C ASP A 185 -22.26 0.92 -2.03
N ASP A 186 -21.19 1.46 -1.46
CA ASP A 186 -21.17 2.15 -0.17
C ASP A 186 -21.15 3.68 -0.32
N ASP A 187 -21.27 4.41 0.78
CA ASP A 187 -21.20 5.88 0.74
C ASP A 187 -19.78 6.37 0.47
N ARG A 188 -18.76 5.57 0.78
CA ARG A 188 -17.34 5.89 0.59
C ARG A 188 -16.46 4.64 0.65
N LEU A 189 -15.38 4.60 -0.12
CA LEU A 189 -14.31 3.60 0.02
C LEU A 189 -13.36 3.89 1.22
N PRO A 190 -12.69 2.87 1.79
CA PRO A 190 -11.58 3.10 2.71
C PRO A 190 -10.46 3.87 2.01
N GLY A 191 -9.69 4.68 2.75
CA GLY A 191 -8.71 5.55 2.13
C GLY A 191 -8.29 6.78 2.92
N SER A 192 -7.06 7.22 2.67
CA SER A 192 -6.67 8.60 2.98
C SER A 192 -7.31 9.58 2.00
N SER A 193 -8.10 10.53 2.50
CA SER A 193 -8.75 11.57 1.68
C SER A 193 -7.76 12.44 0.89
N ARG A 194 -6.47 12.47 1.26
CA ARG A 194 -5.42 13.16 0.50
C ARG A 194 -5.10 12.47 -0.83
N TYR A 195 -5.43 11.20 -0.97
CA TYR A 195 -5.15 10.35 -2.12
C TYR A 195 -6.40 9.96 -2.89
N MET A 196 -7.56 9.93 -2.25
CA MET A 196 -8.82 9.48 -2.85
C MET A 196 -9.35 10.42 -3.92
N ALA A 197 -9.83 9.84 -5.01
CA ALA A 197 -10.54 10.52 -6.09
C ALA A 197 -11.98 10.89 -5.67
N PRO A 198 -12.61 11.90 -6.31
CA PRO A 198 -13.97 12.33 -5.98
C PRO A 198 -15.01 11.20 -6.06
N GLU A 199 -14.91 10.32 -7.04
CA GLU A 199 -15.84 9.19 -7.22
C GLU A 199 -15.81 8.17 -6.07
N GLU A 200 -14.70 8.11 -5.30
CA GLU A 200 -14.56 7.19 -4.17
C GLU A 200 -15.38 7.61 -2.94
N PHE A 201 -16.05 8.77 -2.99
CA PHE A 201 -16.93 9.32 -1.95
C PHE A 201 -18.40 9.34 -2.34
N VAL A 202 -18.76 8.77 -3.49
CA VAL A 202 -20.11 8.90 -4.05
C VAL A 202 -20.64 7.54 -4.44
N ARG A 203 -21.58 7.04 -3.63
CA ARG A 203 -22.37 5.83 -3.92
C ARG A 203 -22.91 5.87 -5.36
N GLY A 204 -22.80 4.76 -6.07
CA GLY A 204 -23.23 4.60 -7.45
C GLY A 204 -22.19 5.05 -8.49
N SER A 205 -21.06 5.62 -8.07
CA SER A 205 -20.00 5.99 -9.01
C SER A 205 -19.25 4.76 -9.51
N VAL A 206 -18.73 4.84 -10.74
CA VAL A 206 -17.85 3.82 -11.30
C VAL A 206 -16.44 4.07 -10.81
N ILE A 207 -15.85 3.02 -10.23
CA ILE A 207 -14.46 2.95 -9.81
C ILE A 207 -13.71 2.11 -10.83
N ASP A 208 -12.75 2.74 -11.52
CA ASP A 208 -12.01 2.12 -12.62
C ASP A 208 -10.53 2.54 -12.61
N ILE A 209 -9.81 2.21 -13.68
CA ILE A 209 -8.38 2.51 -13.76
C ILE A 209 -8.06 4.02 -13.71
N ARG A 210 -9.00 4.89 -14.08
CA ARG A 210 -8.85 6.35 -13.98
C ARG A 210 -8.92 6.81 -12.52
N THR A 211 -9.54 6.04 -11.63
CA THR A 211 -9.45 6.23 -10.19
C THR A 211 -8.02 5.94 -9.73
N THR A 212 -7.42 4.81 -10.13
CA THR A 212 -6.00 4.51 -9.83
C THR A 212 -5.04 5.57 -10.37
N VAL A 213 -5.29 6.09 -11.58
CA VAL A 213 -4.52 7.22 -12.16
C VAL A 213 -4.59 8.44 -11.24
N PHE A 214 -5.75 8.76 -10.68
CA PHE A 214 -5.89 9.83 -9.71
C PHE A 214 -5.09 9.57 -8.44
N ASN A 215 -5.22 8.39 -7.84
CA ASN A 215 -4.48 8.04 -6.61
C ASN A 215 -2.97 8.12 -6.82
N LEU A 216 -2.46 7.66 -7.97
CA LEU A 216 -1.06 7.77 -8.34
C LEU A 216 -0.63 9.22 -8.58
N GLY A 217 -1.47 10.04 -9.23
CA GLY A 217 -1.22 11.48 -9.38
C GLY A 217 -1.07 12.18 -8.02
N ARG A 218 -1.92 11.83 -7.05
CA ARG A 218 -1.80 12.32 -5.66
C ARG A 218 -0.54 11.79 -4.97
N ALA A 219 -0.17 10.53 -5.18
CA ALA A 219 1.09 9.99 -4.67
C ALA A 219 2.30 10.75 -5.22
N LEU A 220 2.37 10.97 -6.54
CA LEU A 220 3.43 11.75 -7.18
C LEU A 220 3.50 13.17 -6.59
N ARG A 221 2.34 13.83 -6.41
CA ARG A 221 2.26 15.16 -5.81
C ARG A 221 2.83 15.18 -4.39
N LEU A 222 2.33 14.27 -3.54
CA LEU A 222 2.63 14.27 -2.11
C LEU A 222 4.06 13.82 -1.83
N LEU A 223 4.58 12.84 -2.55
CA LEU A 223 5.91 12.29 -2.26
C LEU A 223 7.06 13.15 -2.80
N LEU A 224 6.80 13.96 -3.84
CA LEU A 224 7.82 14.81 -4.45
C LEU A 224 7.80 16.25 -3.91
N ASP A 225 6.71 16.70 -3.28
CA ASP A 225 6.69 17.96 -2.56
C ASP A 225 7.55 17.88 -1.28
N ALA A 226 8.24 18.97 -0.92
CA ALA A 226 9.04 19.01 0.30
C ALA A 226 8.19 19.13 1.58
N GLY A 227 6.94 19.58 1.44
CA GLY A 227 6.05 19.89 2.54
C GLY A 227 4.70 19.19 2.46
N ASP A 228 3.99 19.18 3.59
CA ASP A 228 2.65 18.58 3.67
C ASP A 228 1.52 19.55 3.28
N ALA A 229 1.84 20.84 3.15
CA ALA A 229 0.94 21.88 2.65
C ALA A 229 0.85 21.91 1.12
N GLU A 230 1.69 21.14 0.41
CA GLU A 230 1.74 21.12 -1.04
C GLU A 230 2.03 22.51 -1.63
N ASP A 231 3.03 23.20 -1.07
CA ASP A 231 3.49 24.52 -1.51
C ASP A 231 5.00 24.57 -1.84
N GLN A 232 5.70 23.44 -1.70
CA GLN A 232 7.15 23.33 -1.88
C GLN A 232 7.47 22.27 -2.95
N TRP A 233 6.94 22.48 -4.15
CA TRP A 233 7.15 21.58 -5.26
C TRP A 233 8.64 21.50 -5.64
N ARG A 234 9.18 20.28 -5.71
CA ARG A 234 10.59 20.05 -6.06
C ARG A 234 10.78 19.52 -7.49
N GLY A 235 9.71 19.09 -8.16
CA GLY A 235 9.78 18.58 -9.53
C GLY A 235 9.77 19.66 -10.60
N SER A 236 9.66 19.25 -11.86
CA SER A 236 9.55 20.16 -13.01
C SER A 236 8.13 20.72 -13.17
N CYS A 237 7.98 21.80 -13.94
CA CYS A 237 6.64 22.30 -14.33
C CYS A 237 5.88 21.28 -15.19
N GLY A 238 6.58 20.49 -16.00
CA GLY A 238 5.98 19.44 -16.82
C GLY A 238 5.37 18.34 -15.95
N GLN A 239 6.10 17.88 -14.93
CA GLN A 239 5.63 16.89 -13.97
C GLN A 239 4.38 17.39 -13.23
N LEU A 240 4.34 18.69 -12.88
CA LEU A 240 3.17 19.30 -12.27
C LEU A 240 1.95 19.29 -13.21
N ALA A 241 2.13 19.55 -14.51
CA ALA A 241 1.06 19.47 -15.50
C ALA A 241 0.52 18.03 -15.65
N VAL A 242 1.40 17.02 -15.63
CA VAL A 242 1.00 15.60 -15.63
C VAL A 242 0.15 15.29 -14.39
N ILE A 243 0.57 15.74 -13.21
CA ILE A 243 -0.19 15.56 -11.96
C ILE A 243 -1.56 16.22 -12.07
N GLN A 244 -1.63 17.46 -12.54
CA GLN A 244 -2.90 18.20 -12.70
C GLN A 244 -3.90 17.46 -13.61
N GLN A 245 -3.42 16.90 -14.72
CA GLN A 245 -4.26 16.08 -15.59
C GLN A 245 -4.70 14.78 -14.89
N ALA A 246 -3.76 14.07 -14.24
CA ALA A 246 -4.06 12.83 -13.53
C ALA A 246 -5.08 13.04 -12.40
N THR A 247 -5.09 14.21 -11.76
CA THR A 247 -5.93 14.52 -10.60
C THR A 247 -7.08 15.47 -10.93
N THR A 248 -7.49 15.59 -12.19
CA THR A 248 -8.68 16.37 -12.56
C THR A 248 -9.94 15.72 -11.98
N ALA A 249 -10.89 16.54 -11.50
CA ALA A 249 -12.11 16.04 -10.83
C ALA A 249 -12.95 15.12 -11.74
N ASP A 250 -13.20 15.55 -12.98
CA ASP A 250 -13.83 14.73 -14.01
C ASP A 250 -12.88 13.60 -14.44
N SER A 251 -13.29 12.35 -14.21
CA SER A 251 -12.48 11.18 -14.53
C SER A 251 -12.21 11.06 -16.03
N ALA A 252 -13.10 11.54 -16.90
CA ALA A 252 -12.92 11.49 -18.35
C ALA A 252 -11.73 12.33 -18.83
N GLY A 253 -11.39 13.42 -18.12
CA GLY A 253 -10.25 14.29 -18.41
C GLY A 253 -8.89 13.73 -18.00
N ARG A 254 -8.87 12.66 -17.20
CA ARG A 254 -7.63 12.01 -16.74
C ARG A 254 -6.98 11.15 -17.83
N PHE A 255 -5.77 10.67 -17.57
CA PHE A 255 -5.17 9.61 -18.39
C PHE A 255 -6.06 8.37 -18.40
N THR A 256 -6.19 7.74 -19.56
CA THR A 256 -7.02 6.55 -19.78
C THR A 256 -6.46 5.28 -19.12
N SER A 257 -5.20 5.29 -18.69
CA SER A 257 -4.47 4.12 -18.19
C SER A 257 -3.32 4.56 -17.30
N VAL A 258 -2.86 3.69 -16.41
CA VAL A 258 -1.61 3.87 -15.66
C VAL A 258 -0.44 3.93 -16.64
N ARG A 259 -0.45 3.12 -17.71
CA ARG A 259 0.58 3.19 -18.75
C ARG A 259 0.77 4.59 -19.34
N SER A 260 -0.32 5.25 -19.75
CA SER A 260 -0.24 6.59 -20.35
C SER A 260 0.15 7.66 -19.33
N LEU A 261 -0.22 7.51 -18.06
CA LEU A 261 0.33 8.33 -16.96
C LEU A 261 1.86 8.16 -16.86
N VAL A 262 2.37 6.92 -16.87
CA VAL A 262 3.81 6.64 -16.74
C VAL A 262 4.61 7.20 -17.92
N GLU A 263 4.11 7.08 -19.14
CA GLU A 263 4.74 7.62 -20.35
C GLU A 263 4.83 9.15 -20.30
N ALA A 264 3.73 9.81 -19.90
CA ALA A 264 3.70 11.26 -19.72
C ALA A 264 4.65 11.70 -18.59
N TRP A 265 4.64 11.00 -17.45
CA TRP A 265 5.51 11.29 -16.31
C TRP A 265 7.00 11.25 -16.67
N ARG A 266 7.43 10.19 -17.38
CA ARG A 266 8.83 10.02 -17.79
C ARG A 266 9.30 11.05 -18.81
N THR A 267 8.40 11.51 -19.68
CA THR A 267 8.71 12.54 -20.67
C THR A 267 8.84 13.92 -20.03
N ALA A 268 8.17 14.12 -18.89
CA ALA A 268 8.12 15.38 -18.17
C ALA A 268 9.24 15.57 -17.12
N ALA A 269 9.93 14.49 -16.75
CA ALA A 269 10.98 14.45 -15.73
C ALA A 269 12.31 15.04 -16.20
#